data_AF-A0A1H3WTS2-F1
#
_entry.id   AF-A0A1H3WTS2-F1
#
_cell.length_a   1.000
_cell.length_b   1.000
_cell.length_c   1.000
_cell.angle_alpha   90.00
_cell.angle_beta   90.00
_cell.angle_gamma   90.00
#
_symmetry.space_group_name_H-M   'P 1'
#
loop_
_entity.id
_entity.type
_entity.pdbx_description
1 polymer ?
#
loop_
_entity_poly.entity_id
_entity_poly.type
_entity_poly.pdbx_seq_one_letter_code
_entity_poly.pdbx_strand_id
1 'polypeptide(L)'
;MDKSIDRLIDLGVDVRLEAKKEAPVYKDPIEWIKYDLQVSKDGLAWLKELVDASADDYTTYDILKAYYQDEEEDLYWAENQLELIEKIGVQNWLVQQL
;
A
#
# COMPACT_ATOMS: atom_id res chain seq x y z
N MET A 1 7.85 -0.13 6.65
CA MET A 1 8.72 -1.31 6.47
C MET A 1 9.67 -1.54 7.65
N ASP A 2 10.49 -0.57 8.04
CA ASP A 2 11.51 -0.73 9.11
C ASP A 2 10.92 -1.21 10.44
N LYS A 3 9.80 -0.60 10.89
CA LYS A 3 9.11 -0.99 12.13
C LYS A 3 8.69 -2.47 12.17
N SER A 4 8.29 -3.03 11.03
CA SER A 4 7.89 -4.44 10.94
C SER A 4 9.09 -5.38 11.01
N ILE A 5 10.23 -4.98 10.42
CA ILE A 5 11.48 -5.74 10.48
C ILE A 5 12.02 -5.74 11.91
N ASP A 6 12.07 -4.58 12.56
CA ASP A 6 12.50 -4.44 13.95
C ASP A 6 11.63 -5.31 14.87
N ARG A 7 10.30 -5.27 14.68
CA ARG A 7 9.38 -6.09 15.47
C ARG A 7 9.61 -7.59 15.28
N LEU A 8 9.90 -8.05 14.06
CA LEU A 8 10.21 -9.46 13.80
C LEU A 8 11.50 -9.89 14.52
N ILE A 9 12.53 -9.04 14.52
CA ILE A 9 13.79 -9.30 15.24
C ILE A 9 13.55 -9.35 16.76
N ASP A 10 12.75 -8.45 17.31
CA ASP A 10 12.37 -8.44 18.74
C ASP A 10 11.64 -9.72 19.15
N LEU A 11 10.87 -10.32 18.23
CA LEU A 11 10.18 -11.61 18.42
C LEU A 11 11.11 -12.83 18.20
N GLY A 12 12.39 -12.60 17.92
CA GLY A 12 13.41 -13.65 17.73
C GLY A 12 13.43 -14.26 16.33
N VAL A 13 12.84 -13.60 15.32
CA VAL A 13 12.86 -14.08 13.94
C VAL A 13 14.16 -13.66 13.24
N ASP A 14 14.80 -14.62 12.56
CA ASP A 14 15.91 -14.37 11.63
C ASP A 14 15.35 -13.81 10.30
N VAL A 15 15.28 -12.48 10.19
CA VAL A 15 14.72 -11.80 9.01
C VAL A 15 15.68 -11.90 7.82
N ARG A 16 15.18 -12.39 6.69
CA ARG A 16 15.93 -12.49 5.42
C ARG A 16 15.30 -11.63 4.34
N LEU A 17 16.08 -10.69 3.81
CA LEU A 17 15.68 -9.85 2.69
C LEU A 17 16.17 -10.47 1.39
N GLU A 18 15.27 -11.12 0.67
CA GLU A 18 15.54 -11.79 -0.60
C GLU A 18 14.97 -11.01 -1.79
N ALA A 19 15.35 -11.43 -3.00
CA ALA A 19 14.82 -10.85 -4.22
C ALA A 19 13.30 -11.06 -4.31
N LYS A 20 12.57 -9.97 -4.55
CA LYS A 20 11.13 -10.03 -4.83
C LYS A 20 10.89 -10.44 -6.28
N LYS A 21 9.71 -10.98 -6.55
CA LYS A 21 9.23 -11.18 -7.93
C LYS A 21 9.16 -9.83 -8.63
N GLU A 22 9.48 -9.83 -9.92
CA GLU A 22 9.34 -8.64 -10.75
C GLU A 22 7.87 -8.18 -10.80
N ALA A 23 7.67 -6.88 -10.62
CA ALA A 23 6.38 -6.24 -10.81
C ALA A 23 6.26 -5.74 -12.26
N PRO A 24 5.04 -5.70 -12.83
CA PRO A 24 4.81 -5.10 -14.13
C PRO A 24 5.22 -3.61 -14.14
N VAL A 25 5.78 -3.17 -15.27
CA VAL A 25 6.14 -1.76 -15.50
C VAL A 25 5.19 -1.19 -16.54
N TYR A 26 4.45 -0.15 -16.16
CA TYR A 26 3.48 0.53 -17.01
C TYR A 26 4.09 1.80 -17.62
N LYS A 27 3.78 2.05 -18.90
CA LYS A 27 4.23 3.26 -19.62
C LYS A 27 3.16 4.35 -19.66
N ASP A 28 1.90 3.96 -19.47
CA ASP A 28 0.79 4.89 -19.30
C ASP A 28 0.58 5.15 -17.79
N PRO A 29 0.65 6.40 -17.33
CA PRO A 29 0.45 6.72 -15.92
C PRO A 29 -0.95 6.34 -15.41
N ILE A 30 -1.97 6.31 -16.27
CA ILE A 30 -3.33 5.92 -15.88
C ILE A 30 -3.44 4.41 -15.67
N GLU A 31 -2.77 3.62 -16.52
CA GLU A 31 -2.68 2.17 -16.31
C GLU A 31 -1.91 1.86 -15.03
N TRP A 32 -0.85 2.63 -14.73
CA TRP A 32 -0.11 2.52 -13.48
C TRP A 32 -1.00 2.79 -12.25
N ILE A 33 -1.74 3.91 -12.22
CA ILE A 33 -2.64 4.23 -11.08
C ILE A 33 -3.70 3.16 -10.88
N LYS A 34 -4.26 2.59 -11.96
CA LYS A 34 -5.25 1.52 -11.86
C LYS A 34 -4.66 0.22 -11.31
N TYR A 35 -3.45 -0.11 -11.73
CA TYR A 35 -2.72 -1.26 -11.19
C TYR A 35 -2.41 -1.06 -9.71
N ASP A 36 -1.89 0.10 -9.34
CA ASP A 36 -1.54 0.45 -7.97
C ASP A 36 -2.77 0.42 -7.06
N LEU A 37 -3.89 0.99 -7.51
CA LEU A 37 -5.17 0.90 -6.80
C LEU A 37 -5.60 -0.55 -6.52
N GLN A 38 -5.40 -1.45 -7.48
CA GLN A 38 -5.72 -2.87 -7.29
C GLN A 38 -4.77 -3.52 -6.28
N VAL A 39 -3.49 -3.18 -6.32
CA VAL A 39 -2.50 -3.63 -5.32
C VAL A 39 -2.88 -3.18 -3.92
N SER A 40 -3.28 -1.91 -3.73
CA SER A 40 -3.74 -1.41 -2.44
C SER A 40 -5.01 -2.11 -1.96
N LYS A 41 -5.98 -2.39 -2.85
CA LYS A 41 -7.20 -3.15 -2.50
C LYS A 41 -6.88 -4.55 -1.99
N ASP A 42 -6.04 -5.27 -2.72
CA ASP A 42 -5.64 -6.63 -2.37
C ASP A 42 -4.78 -6.64 -1.10
N GLY A 43 -3.87 -5.65 -0.98
CA GLY A 43 -2.99 -5.46 0.17
C GLY A 43 -3.76 -5.16 1.45
N LEU A 44 -4.73 -4.22 1.43
CA LEU A 44 -5.57 -3.90 2.57
C LEU A 44 -6.45 -5.09 2.99
N ALA A 45 -7.02 -5.83 2.04
CA ALA A 45 -7.81 -7.02 2.35
C ALA A 45 -6.98 -8.06 3.12
N TRP A 46 -5.75 -8.32 2.67
CA TRP A 46 -4.82 -9.23 3.34
C TRP A 46 -4.31 -8.68 4.68
N LEU A 47 -3.91 -7.40 4.73
CA LEU A 47 -3.38 -6.78 5.93
C LEU A 47 -4.41 -6.70 7.05
N LYS A 48 -5.70 -6.52 6.71
CA LYS A 48 -6.80 -6.57 7.69
C LYS A 48 -6.81 -7.88 8.47
N GLU A 49 -6.65 -9.01 7.80
CA GLU A 49 -6.63 -10.33 8.45
C GLU A 49 -5.44 -10.44 9.42
N LEU A 50 -4.29 -9.86 9.08
CA LEU A 50 -3.11 -9.84 9.94
C LEU A 50 -3.28 -8.92 11.16
N VAL A 51 -3.89 -7.74 10.97
CA VAL A 51 -4.22 -6.82 12.06
C VAL A 51 -5.15 -7.53 13.05
N ASP A 52 -6.23 -8.13 12.57
CA ASP A 52 -7.19 -8.85 13.42
C ASP A 52 -6.53 -10.02 14.15
N ALA A 53 -5.67 -10.79 13.48
CA ALA A 53 -4.93 -11.90 14.08
C ALA A 53 -3.91 -11.46 15.15
N SER A 54 -3.44 -10.22 15.09
CA SER A 54 -2.46 -9.67 16.03
C SER A 54 -3.08 -9.05 17.29
N ALA A 55 -4.40 -9.10 17.47
CA ALA A 55 -5.12 -8.37 18.52
C ALA A 55 -4.65 -8.65 19.97
N ASP A 56 -4.08 -9.82 20.23
CA ASP A 56 -3.56 -10.20 21.55
C ASP A 56 -2.08 -9.80 21.76
N ASP A 57 -1.37 -9.39 20.71
CA ASP A 57 -0.04 -8.78 20.76
C ASP A 57 -0.16 -7.29 20.42
N TYR A 58 -0.48 -6.47 21.42
CA TYR A 58 -0.78 -5.06 21.24
C TYR A 58 0.32 -4.25 20.55
N THR A 59 1.60 -4.62 20.76
CA THR A 59 2.70 -3.90 20.09
C THR A 59 2.70 -4.21 18.58
N THR A 60 2.53 -5.48 18.21
CA THR A 60 2.39 -5.85 16.79
C THR A 60 1.12 -5.27 16.18
N TYR A 61 -0.01 -5.32 16.91
CA TYR A 61 -1.28 -4.73 16.50
C TYR A 61 -1.17 -3.25 16.17
N ASP A 62 -0.56 -2.46 17.04
CA ASP A 62 -0.39 -1.01 16.83
C ASP A 62 0.48 -0.72 15.60
N ILE A 63 1.55 -1.52 15.38
CA ILE A 63 2.42 -1.39 14.20
C ILE A 63 1.65 -1.71 12.92
N LEU A 64 0.93 -2.85 12.88
CA LEU A 64 0.19 -3.28 11.70
C LEU A 64 -1.00 -2.37 11.41
N LYS A 65 -1.69 -1.88 12.45
CA LYS A 65 -2.78 -0.93 12.32
C LYS A 65 -2.30 0.41 11.76
N ALA A 66 -1.18 0.94 12.26
CA ALA A 66 -0.62 2.17 11.72
C ALA A 66 -0.22 2.00 10.25
N TYR A 67 0.33 0.85 9.88
CA TYR A 67 0.64 0.54 8.48
C TYR A 67 -0.63 0.40 7.63
N TYR A 68 -1.70 -0.21 8.16
CA TYR A 68 -2.97 -0.31 7.47
C TYR A 68 -3.57 1.07 7.14
N GLN A 69 -3.48 2.01 8.08
CA GLN A 69 -4.00 3.37 7.88
C GLN A 69 -3.22 4.12 6.80
N ASP A 70 -1.89 3.94 6.74
CA ASP A 70 -1.03 4.51 5.70
C ASP A 70 -1.41 3.99 4.30
N GLU A 71 -1.55 2.67 4.15
CA GLU A 71 -1.95 2.04 2.88
C GLU A 71 -3.40 2.38 2.47
N GLU A 72 -4.26 2.70 3.45
CA GLU A 72 -5.62 3.21 3.19
C GLU A 72 -5.60 4.63 2.62
N GLU A 73 -4.66 5.47 3.04
CA GLU A 73 -4.46 6.80 2.45
C GLU A 73 -3.98 6.69 0.99
N ASP A 74 -3.09 5.75 0.67
CA ASP A 74 -2.65 5.47 -0.71
C ASP A 74 -3.81 4.99 -1.59
N LEU A 75 -4.66 4.09 -1.08
CA LEU A 75 -5.89 3.68 -1.76
C LEU A 75 -6.76 4.89 -2.10
N TYR A 76 -7.05 5.73 -1.11
CA TYR A 76 -7.90 6.91 -1.30
C TYR A 76 -7.27 7.92 -2.25
N TRP A 77 -5.94 8.08 -2.22
CA TRP A 77 -5.25 8.93 -3.18
C TRP A 77 -5.48 8.44 -4.61
N ALA A 78 -5.30 7.14 -4.87
CA ALA A 78 -5.47 6.57 -6.21
C ALA A 78 -6.93 6.69 -6.71
N GLU A 79 -7.92 6.44 -5.85
CA GLU A 79 -9.34 6.63 -6.18
C GLU A 79 -9.64 8.09 -6.53
N ASN A 80 -9.12 9.04 -5.73
CA ASN A 80 -9.28 10.47 -5.97
C ASN A 80 -8.59 10.91 -7.28
N GLN A 81 -7.43 10.36 -7.63
CA GLN A 81 -6.78 10.68 -8.90
C GLN A 81 -7.61 10.23 -10.09
N LEU A 82 -8.13 9.01 -10.06
CA LEU A 82 -8.98 8.49 -11.14
C LEU A 82 -10.28 9.32 -11.26
N GLU A 83 -10.91 9.67 -10.14
CA GLU A 83 -12.10 10.53 -10.16
C GLU A 83 -11.76 11.94 -10.69
N LEU A 84 -10.60 12.49 -10.32
CA LEU A 84 -10.14 13.78 -10.82
C LEU A 84 -9.93 13.73 -12.34
N ILE A 85 -9.28 12.68 -12.86
CA ILE A 85 -9.09 12.45 -14.30
C ILE A 85 -10.43 12.42 -15.04
N GLU A 86 -11.47 11.79 -14.47
CA GLU A 86 -12.82 11.78 -15.06
C GLU A 86 -13.43 13.19 -15.09
N LYS A 87 -13.22 13.99 -14.05
CA LYS A 87 -13.79 15.34 -13.92
C LYS A 87 -13.10 16.39 -14.80
N ILE A 88 -11.78 16.34 -14.92
CA ILE A 88 -11.00 17.39 -15.61
C ILE A 88 -10.38 16.92 -16.93
N GLY A 89 -10.42 15.63 -17.23
CA GLY A 89 -9.78 15.02 -18.39
C GLY A 89 -8.27 14.81 -18.20
N VAL A 90 -7.74 13.77 -18.85
CA VAL A 90 -6.34 13.32 -18.68
C VAL A 90 -5.30 14.41 -18.96
N GLN A 91 -5.53 15.28 -19.96
CA GLN A 91 -4.58 16.34 -20.28
C GLN A 91 -4.46 17.39 -19.17
N ASN A 92 -5.57 17.78 -18.56
CA ASN A 92 -5.55 18.74 -17.45
C ASN A 92 -4.96 18.11 -16.19
N TRP A 93 -5.23 16.82 -15.96
CA TRP A 93 -4.60 16.07 -14.87
C TRP A 93 -3.09 15.96 -15.03
N LEU A 94 -2.59 15.64 -16.24
CA LEU A 94 -1.15 15.57 -16.53
C LEU A 94 -0.43 16.90 -16.29
N VAL A 95 -1.08 18.03 -16.60
CA VAL A 95 -0.52 19.37 -16.32
C VAL A 95 -0.30 19.60 -14.82
N GLN A 96 -1.11 18.99 -13.94
CA GLN A 96 -0.93 19.10 -12.49
C GLN A 96 0.19 18.21 -11.94
N GLN A 97 0.74 17.29 -12.75
CA GLN A 97 1.83 16.38 -12.35
C GLN A 97 3.23 16.90 -12.73
N LEU A 98 3.31 18.06 -13.39
CA LEU A 98 4.53 18.75 -13.78
C LEU A 98 5.02 19.71 -12.70
#